data_AF-A0AAV5TLX0-F1
#
_entry.id   AF-A0AAV5TLX0-F1
#
_cell.length_a   1.000
_cell.length_b   1.000
_cell.length_c   1.000
_cell.angle_alpha   90.00
_cell.angle_beta   90.00
_cell.angle_gamma   90.00
#
_symmetry.space_group_name_H-M   'P 1'
#
loop_
_entity.id
_entity.type
_entity.pdbx_description
1 polymer ?
#
loop_
_entity_poly.entity_id
_entity_poly.type
_entity_poly.pdbx_seq_one_letter_code
_entity_poly.pdbx_strand_id
1 'polypeptide(L)'
;SEMKAEENRSRKIGQLRSIVAMGEEGKNELNYALKVVELATELLVENVDDSLSLHHHSQLWNALKWSIERAKGSSKDKISIINTGSSIASAFSSLMNLLYLLDSEYDLPSGNPPSPFISTPSHSLTKSKASDEGKTIILSYLSVRVGDLFRYKKDKPASAQWYRYAIMVDPSNGEGWNQIGILSAQLGSPLDAVYSYYRATFTTNPSTIASSNILTILDAQLDGEPDEMDDDSFVLHTLALIHYLRPLSPSHLTRLSSLLSSPRRLLPFISAFSSLDHHSSTSSSLLSLFQQGLDKLGDEMEEMDSQLDSSTMATLHLYNRVLSSQSIDSLLESRSKEETDLFYLDHFICFPLSSSS
;
A
#
# COMPACT_ATOMS: atom_id res chain seq x y z
N SER A 1 -3.82 -20.92 37.19
CA SER A 1 -3.05 -19.74 37.63
C SER A 1 -2.45 -19.10 36.41
N GLU A 2 -2.36 -17.77 36.37
CA GLU A 2 -1.76 -16.99 35.27
C GLU A 2 -0.37 -17.51 34.89
N MET A 3 0.43 -17.92 35.89
CA MET A 3 1.74 -18.55 35.69
C MET A 3 1.71 -19.78 34.77
N LYS A 4 0.68 -20.64 34.87
CA LYS A 4 0.55 -21.81 33.98
C LYS A 4 0.13 -21.42 32.56
N ALA A 5 -0.63 -20.34 32.41
CA ALA A 5 -1.01 -19.82 31.09
C ALA A 5 0.22 -19.22 30.38
N GLU A 6 1.04 -18.45 31.10
CA GLU A 6 2.29 -17.88 30.58
C GLU A 6 3.31 -18.96 30.22
N GLU A 7 3.45 -20.00 31.04
CA GLU A 7 4.34 -21.13 30.76
C GLU A 7 3.89 -21.90 29.52
N ASN A 8 2.58 -22.12 29.35
CA ASN A 8 2.03 -22.75 28.15
C ASN A 8 2.26 -21.90 26.91
N ARG A 9 2.07 -20.58 27.01
CA ARG A 9 2.31 -19.64 25.92
C ARG A 9 3.77 -19.62 25.50
N SER A 10 4.69 -19.50 26.46
CA SER A 10 6.14 -19.59 26.22
C SER A 10 6.54 -20.89 25.52
N ARG A 11 5.91 -22.02 25.89
CA ARG A 11 6.10 -23.31 25.22
C ARG A 11 5.65 -23.26 23.76
N LYS A 12 4.47 -22.70 23.46
CA LYS A 12 3.97 -22.55 22.08
C LYS A 12 4.90 -21.69 21.23
N ILE A 13 5.40 -20.58 21.77
CA ILE A 13 6.39 -19.71 21.10
C ILE A 13 7.66 -20.51 20.77
N GLY A 14 8.19 -21.28 21.74
CA GLY A 14 9.36 -22.14 21.52
C GLY A 14 9.13 -23.19 20.43
N GLN A 15 7.95 -23.83 20.43
CA GLN A 15 7.57 -24.79 19.38
C GLN A 15 7.46 -24.14 18.00
N LEU A 16 6.78 -22.99 17.90
CA LEU A 16 6.65 -22.26 16.64
C LEU A 16 8.02 -21.86 16.08
N ARG A 17 8.90 -21.30 16.91
CA ARG A 17 10.27 -20.97 16.52
C ARG A 17 11.05 -22.18 16.01
N SER A 18 10.94 -23.32 16.71
CA SER A 18 11.60 -24.56 16.29
C SER A 18 11.10 -25.07 14.94
N ILE A 19 9.79 -24.96 14.66
CA ILE A 19 9.20 -25.43 13.41
C ILE A 19 9.56 -24.51 12.25
N VAL A 20 9.48 -23.19 12.44
CA VAL A 20 9.83 -22.18 11.42
C VAL A 20 11.31 -22.28 11.01
N ALA A 21 12.19 -22.64 11.94
CA ALA A 21 13.63 -22.81 11.71
C ALA A 21 14.01 -24.10 10.95
N MET A 22 13.07 -25.01 10.68
CA MET A 22 13.38 -26.27 9.98
C MET A 22 13.82 -26.04 8.52
N GLY A 23 14.75 -26.87 8.04
CA GLY A 23 15.13 -26.95 6.62
C GLY A 23 14.01 -27.53 5.74
N GLU A 24 14.18 -27.49 4.42
CA GLU A 24 13.15 -27.93 3.47
C GLU A 24 12.73 -29.40 3.63
N GLU A 25 13.68 -30.30 3.90
CA GLU A 25 13.40 -31.72 4.15
C GLU A 25 12.49 -31.90 5.37
N GLY A 26 12.81 -31.23 6.49
CA GLY A 26 11.99 -31.26 7.69
C GLY A 26 10.58 -30.68 7.47
N LYS A 27 10.45 -29.64 6.62
CA LYS A 27 9.14 -29.06 6.29
C LYS A 27 8.24 -30.05 5.55
N ASN A 28 8.82 -30.92 4.71
CA ASN A 28 8.07 -31.90 3.93
C ASN A 28 7.49 -33.04 4.78
N GLU A 29 8.18 -33.42 5.85
CA GLU A 29 7.77 -34.56 6.68
C GLU A 29 6.76 -34.20 7.78
N LEU A 30 6.66 -32.93 8.18
CA LEU A 30 6.05 -32.56 9.47
C LEU A 30 4.68 -31.87 9.42
N ASN A 31 3.93 -31.89 8.32
CA ASN A 31 2.72 -31.06 8.13
C ASN A 31 3.01 -29.60 8.52
N TYR A 32 4.16 -29.08 8.09
CA TYR A 32 4.73 -27.80 8.50
C TYR A 32 3.72 -26.65 8.49
N ALA A 33 3.02 -26.46 7.37
CA ALA A 33 2.11 -25.34 7.22
C ALA A 33 0.94 -25.40 8.22
N LEU A 34 0.38 -26.59 8.45
CA LEU A 34 -0.72 -26.78 9.39
C LEU A 34 -0.30 -26.40 10.81
N LYS A 35 0.82 -26.94 11.30
CA LYS A 35 1.30 -26.66 12.67
C LYS A 35 1.65 -25.20 12.89
N VAL A 36 2.27 -24.55 11.90
CA VAL A 36 2.59 -23.12 11.99
C VAL A 36 1.32 -22.29 12.03
N VAL A 37 0.34 -22.59 11.18
CA VAL A 37 -0.95 -21.88 11.16
C VAL A 37 -1.70 -22.05 12.48
N GLU A 38 -1.76 -23.28 13.02
CA GLU A 38 -2.40 -23.57 14.31
C GLU A 38 -1.76 -22.76 15.45
N LEU A 39 -0.45 -22.92 15.67
CA LEU A 39 0.26 -22.27 16.77
C LEU A 39 0.24 -20.73 16.65
N ALA A 40 0.45 -20.20 15.44
CA ALA A 40 0.44 -18.75 15.24
C ALA A 40 -0.96 -18.16 15.41
N THR A 41 -2.02 -18.88 14.99
CA THR A 41 -3.42 -18.46 15.21
C THR A 41 -3.72 -18.39 16.71
N GLU A 42 -3.37 -19.43 17.47
CA GLU A 42 -3.57 -19.44 18.92
C GLU A 42 -2.85 -18.28 19.60
N LEU A 43 -1.58 -18.05 19.26
CA LEU A 43 -0.78 -16.97 19.85
C LEU A 43 -1.32 -15.57 19.51
N LEU A 44 -1.80 -15.37 18.28
CA LEU A 44 -2.40 -14.10 17.84
C LEU A 44 -3.71 -13.80 18.57
N VAL A 45 -4.53 -14.82 18.80
CA VAL A 45 -5.81 -14.69 19.53
C VAL A 45 -5.60 -14.55 21.05
N GLU A 46 -4.54 -15.16 21.60
CA GLU A 46 -4.20 -15.00 23.02
C GLU A 46 -3.71 -13.57 23.35
N ASN A 47 -2.78 -13.04 22.54
CA ASN A 47 -2.26 -11.68 22.71
C ASN A 47 -1.74 -11.17 21.37
N VAL A 48 -2.52 -10.29 20.73
CA VAL A 48 -2.19 -9.70 19.44
C VAL A 48 -0.95 -8.81 19.48
N ASP A 49 -0.82 -7.95 20.49
CA ASP A 49 0.28 -6.96 20.58
C ASP A 49 1.64 -7.65 20.68
N ASP A 50 1.76 -8.61 21.59
CA ASP A 50 2.97 -9.41 21.71
C ASP A 50 3.24 -10.23 20.45
N SER A 51 2.19 -10.81 19.85
CA SER A 51 2.33 -11.63 18.65
C SER A 51 2.75 -10.83 17.42
N LEU A 52 2.35 -9.56 17.35
CA LEU A 52 2.86 -8.61 16.36
C LEU A 52 4.35 -8.36 16.59
N SER A 53 4.77 -8.10 17.84
CA SER A 53 6.18 -7.88 18.19
C SER A 53 7.08 -9.08 17.87
N LEU A 54 6.53 -10.30 17.94
CA LEU A 54 7.20 -11.56 17.63
C LEU A 54 7.01 -12.03 16.18
N HIS A 55 6.32 -11.25 15.35
CA HIS A 55 6.07 -11.53 13.93
C HIS A 55 5.31 -12.85 13.65
N HIS A 56 4.45 -13.31 14.55
CA HIS A 56 3.68 -14.54 14.35
C HIS A 56 2.76 -14.48 13.11
N HIS A 57 2.18 -13.31 12.83
CA HIS A 57 1.37 -13.05 11.61
C HIS A 57 2.17 -13.23 10.31
N SER A 58 3.45 -12.85 10.31
CA SER A 58 4.36 -13.03 9.17
C SER A 58 4.74 -14.50 8.98
N GLN A 59 5.05 -15.20 10.08
CA GLN A 59 5.36 -16.63 10.06
C GLN A 59 4.17 -17.46 9.55
N LEU A 60 2.95 -17.14 9.99
CA LEU A 60 1.71 -17.74 9.50
C LEU A 60 1.56 -17.56 7.99
N TRP A 61 1.69 -16.31 7.50
CA TRP A 61 1.59 -16.04 6.07
C TRP A 61 2.68 -16.77 5.26
N ASN A 62 3.92 -16.77 5.73
CA ASN A 62 5.01 -17.46 5.05
C ASN A 62 4.77 -18.98 4.95
N ALA A 63 4.16 -19.59 5.96
CA ALA A 63 3.76 -20.99 5.90
C ALA A 63 2.64 -21.26 4.88
N LEU A 64 1.61 -20.41 4.85
CA LEU A 64 0.55 -20.48 3.84
C LEU A 64 1.08 -20.28 2.42
N LYS A 65 1.91 -19.24 2.22
CA LYS A 65 2.56 -18.94 0.95
C LYS A 65 3.45 -20.09 0.51
N TRP A 66 4.25 -20.67 1.41
CA TRP A 66 5.07 -21.85 1.11
C TRP A 66 4.22 -23.02 0.60
N SER A 67 3.06 -23.28 1.22
CA SER A 67 2.16 -24.33 0.75
C SER A 67 1.61 -24.04 -0.65
N ILE A 68 1.29 -22.78 -0.96
CA ILE A 68 0.83 -22.36 -2.29
C ILE A 68 1.94 -22.54 -3.31
N GLU A 69 3.15 -22.04 -3.04
CA GLU A 69 4.30 -22.17 -3.95
C GLU A 69 4.64 -23.63 -4.24
N ARG A 70 4.54 -24.52 -3.25
CA ARG A 70 4.77 -25.96 -3.44
C ARG A 70 3.68 -26.62 -4.30
N ALA A 71 2.45 -26.12 -4.24
CA ALA A 71 1.36 -26.60 -5.07
C ALA A 71 1.43 -26.07 -6.51
N LYS A 72 2.15 -24.96 -6.74
CA LYS A 72 2.40 -24.43 -8.09
C LYS A 72 3.29 -25.40 -8.86
N GLY A 73 2.75 -25.91 -9.96
CA GLY A 73 3.50 -26.59 -11.00
C GLY A 73 3.34 -25.89 -12.34
N SER A 74 3.48 -26.66 -13.42
CA SER A 74 3.27 -26.16 -14.78
C SER A 74 1.85 -25.61 -14.96
N SER A 75 1.72 -24.45 -15.61
CA SER A 75 0.44 -23.85 -15.99
C SER A 75 -0.33 -24.62 -17.06
N LYS A 76 0.29 -25.65 -17.65
CA LYS A 76 -0.35 -26.56 -18.61
C LYS A 76 -0.87 -27.84 -17.98
N ASP A 77 -0.44 -28.14 -16.75
CA ASP A 77 -0.87 -29.35 -16.04
C ASP A 77 -2.15 -29.07 -15.23
N LYS A 78 -3.22 -29.80 -15.53
CA LYS A 78 -4.51 -29.66 -14.85
C LYS A 78 -4.41 -29.98 -13.36
N ILE A 79 -3.58 -30.96 -12.97
CA ILE A 79 -3.44 -31.38 -11.58
C ILE A 79 -2.78 -30.27 -10.77
N SER A 80 -1.66 -29.72 -11.26
CA SER A 80 -1.00 -28.52 -10.72
C SER A 80 -1.97 -27.34 -10.53
N ILE A 81 -2.81 -27.04 -11.51
CA ILE A 81 -3.80 -25.95 -11.42
C ILE A 81 -4.80 -26.21 -10.29
N ILE A 82 -5.35 -27.43 -10.20
CA ILE A 82 -6.31 -27.82 -9.17
C ILE A 82 -5.67 -27.77 -7.77
N ASN A 83 -4.43 -28.28 -7.64
CA ASN A 83 -3.69 -28.27 -6.38
C ASN A 83 -3.41 -26.82 -5.94
N THR A 84 -2.93 -25.97 -6.84
CA THR A 84 -2.69 -24.55 -6.56
C THR A 84 -3.97 -23.85 -6.11
N GLY A 85 -5.07 -24.06 -6.84
CA GLY A 85 -6.38 -23.48 -6.49
C GLY A 85 -6.88 -23.94 -5.11
N SER A 86 -6.68 -25.22 -4.78
CA SER A 86 -7.04 -25.79 -3.49
C SER A 86 -6.19 -25.24 -2.34
N SER A 87 -4.87 -25.08 -2.55
CA SER A 87 -3.98 -24.47 -1.58
C SER A 87 -4.31 -23.00 -1.33
N ILE A 88 -4.65 -22.24 -2.38
CA ILE A 88 -5.12 -20.85 -2.24
C ILE A 88 -6.44 -20.80 -1.46
N ALA A 89 -7.39 -21.71 -1.74
CA ALA A 89 -8.66 -21.77 -1.00
C ALA A 89 -8.46 -22.11 0.48
N SER A 90 -7.57 -23.05 0.80
CA SER A 90 -7.21 -23.40 2.18
C SER A 90 -6.56 -22.23 2.93
N ALA A 91 -5.63 -21.53 2.28
CA ALA A 91 -5.01 -20.33 2.84
C ALA A 91 -6.06 -19.23 3.09
N PHE A 92 -7.00 -19.05 2.16
CA PHE A 92 -8.10 -18.10 2.30
C PHE A 92 -8.96 -18.43 3.52
N SER A 93 -9.41 -19.69 3.64
CA SER A 93 -10.18 -20.14 4.80
C SER A 93 -9.44 -19.93 6.13
N SER A 94 -8.12 -20.18 6.15
CA SER A 94 -7.29 -19.98 7.34
C SER A 94 -7.23 -18.50 7.76
N LEU A 95 -7.03 -17.59 6.80
CA LEU A 95 -7.01 -16.14 7.08
C LEU A 95 -8.38 -15.60 7.49
N MET A 96 -9.45 -16.05 6.83
CA MET A 96 -10.81 -15.64 7.19
C MET A 96 -11.22 -16.12 8.58
N ASN A 97 -10.81 -17.35 8.95
CA ASN A 97 -11.01 -17.86 10.30
C ASN A 97 -10.27 -17.03 11.34
N LEU A 98 -9.00 -16.68 11.07
CA LEU A 98 -8.23 -15.81 11.96
C LEU A 98 -8.85 -14.41 12.09
N LEU A 99 -9.28 -13.79 10.98
CA LEU A 99 -9.99 -12.51 11.00
C LEU A 99 -11.23 -12.57 11.90
N TYR A 100 -12.05 -13.61 11.76
CA TYR A 100 -13.25 -13.80 12.57
C TYR A 100 -12.92 -13.98 14.06
N LEU A 101 -11.91 -14.79 14.38
CA LEU A 101 -11.48 -15.00 15.77
C LEU A 101 -10.97 -13.70 16.41
N LEU A 102 -10.15 -12.93 15.68
CA LEU A 102 -9.63 -11.65 16.18
C LEU A 102 -10.72 -10.59 16.32
N ASP A 103 -11.66 -10.50 15.38
CA ASP A 103 -12.80 -9.59 15.46
C ASP A 103 -13.68 -9.90 16.67
N SER A 104 -14.00 -11.18 16.86
CA SER A 104 -14.75 -11.66 18.01
C SER A 104 -14.06 -11.36 19.35
N GLU A 105 -12.73 -11.47 19.42
CA GLU A 105 -11.96 -11.32 20.66
C GLU A 105 -11.64 -9.86 20.99
N TYR A 106 -11.29 -9.05 19.99
CA TYR A 106 -10.69 -7.72 20.19
C TYR A 106 -11.53 -6.54 19.68
N ASP A 107 -12.64 -6.77 18.99
CA ASP A 107 -13.44 -5.71 18.37
C ASP A 107 -12.60 -4.92 17.37
N LEU A 108 -12.30 -5.53 16.23
CA LEU A 108 -11.43 -4.88 15.25
C LEU A 108 -12.15 -3.64 14.68
N PRO A 109 -11.42 -2.57 14.31
CA PRO A 109 -12.01 -1.38 13.70
C PRO A 109 -12.39 -1.66 12.23
N SER A 110 -13.32 -2.59 12.01
CA SER A 110 -13.60 -3.15 10.69
C SER A 110 -14.37 -2.21 9.77
N GLY A 111 -15.11 -1.24 10.31
CA GLY A 111 -15.96 -0.36 9.50
C GLY A 111 -16.85 -1.16 8.53
N ASN A 112 -16.62 -0.97 7.22
CA ASN A 112 -17.30 -1.69 6.14
C ASN A 112 -16.34 -2.67 5.43
N PRO A 113 -16.12 -3.88 5.98
CA PRO A 113 -15.20 -4.82 5.38
C PRO A 113 -15.70 -5.37 4.02
N PRO A 114 -14.79 -5.71 3.09
CA PRO A 114 -15.15 -6.39 1.85
C PRO A 114 -15.70 -7.80 2.10
N SER A 115 -16.59 -8.24 1.21
CA SER A 115 -17.05 -9.63 1.19
C SER A 115 -15.88 -10.61 1.00
N PRO A 116 -15.89 -11.80 1.64
CA PRO A 116 -16.95 -12.36 2.49
C PRO A 116 -16.74 -12.10 3.99
N PHE A 117 -15.91 -11.14 4.38
CA PHE A 117 -15.73 -10.84 5.80
C PHE A 117 -16.97 -10.11 6.31
N ILE A 118 -17.62 -10.71 7.30
CA ILE A 118 -18.76 -10.13 8.00
C ILE A 118 -18.29 -9.93 9.42
N SER A 119 -18.12 -8.67 9.83
CA SER A 119 -17.88 -8.37 11.23
C SER A 119 -19.15 -8.68 12.01
N THR A 120 -18.98 -9.41 13.11
CA THR A 120 -20.09 -9.80 13.99
C THR A 120 -19.88 -9.14 15.34
N PRO A 121 -20.90 -8.48 15.91
CA PRO A 121 -20.79 -7.96 17.27
C PRO A 121 -20.39 -9.09 18.23
N SER A 122 -19.29 -8.93 18.97
CA SER A 122 -18.84 -9.96 19.91
C SER A 122 -19.97 -10.37 20.84
N HIS A 123 -20.25 -11.67 20.94
CA HIS A 123 -21.11 -12.23 21.98
C HIS A 123 -20.38 -12.42 23.32
N SER A 124 -19.06 -12.21 23.36
CA SER A 124 -18.25 -12.33 24.56
C SER A 124 -18.49 -11.17 25.53
N LEU A 125 -18.83 -11.51 26.79
CA LEU A 125 -19.03 -10.55 27.89
C LEU A 125 -17.71 -9.96 28.41
N THR A 126 -16.57 -10.57 28.06
CA THR A 126 -15.23 -10.15 28.50
C THR A 126 -14.28 -10.19 27.31
N LYS A 127 -14.01 -9.02 26.70
CA LYS A 127 -13.04 -8.89 25.61
C LYS A 127 -11.62 -8.79 26.18
N SER A 128 -10.66 -9.44 25.52
CA SER A 128 -9.25 -9.23 25.82
C SER A 128 -8.82 -7.80 25.48
N LYS A 129 -7.87 -7.27 26.26
CA LYS A 129 -7.29 -5.96 25.99
C LYS A 129 -6.24 -6.09 24.89
N ALA A 130 -6.32 -5.23 23.89
CA ALA A 130 -5.31 -5.03 22.85
C ALA A 130 -5.19 -3.54 22.57
N SER A 131 -4.00 -3.10 22.16
CA SER A 131 -3.80 -1.73 21.70
C SER A 131 -4.59 -1.45 20.42
N ASP A 132 -5.11 -0.22 20.26
CA ASP A 132 -5.81 0.16 19.03
C ASP A 132 -4.88 0.10 17.81
N GLU A 133 -3.60 0.43 17.99
CA GLU A 133 -2.55 0.27 16.98
C GLU A 133 -2.39 -1.20 16.57
N GLY A 134 -2.32 -2.13 17.53
CA GLY A 134 -2.20 -3.55 17.25
C GLY A 134 -3.40 -4.11 16.46
N LYS A 135 -4.62 -3.68 16.82
CA LYS A 135 -5.85 -4.04 16.07
C LYS A 135 -5.81 -3.53 14.63
N THR A 136 -5.39 -2.29 14.43
CA THR A 136 -5.27 -1.66 13.11
C THR A 136 -4.22 -2.36 12.26
N ILE A 137 -3.03 -2.60 12.81
CA ILE A 137 -1.93 -3.28 12.12
C ILE A 137 -2.34 -4.69 11.69
N ILE A 138 -2.91 -5.50 12.59
CA ILE A 138 -3.27 -6.88 12.24
C ILE A 138 -4.39 -6.93 11.20
N LEU A 139 -5.41 -6.06 11.30
CA LEU A 139 -6.51 -6.02 10.36
C LEU A 139 -6.04 -5.59 8.97
N SER A 140 -5.21 -4.54 8.88
CA SER A 140 -4.62 -4.09 7.62
C SER A 140 -3.75 -5.19 7.02
N TYR A 141 -2.86 -5.79 7.81
CA TYR A 141 -1.99 -6.88 7.36
C TYR A 141 -2.77 -8.07 6.78
N LEU A 142 -3.78 -8.56 7.51
CA LEU A 142 -4.61 -9.69 7.04
C LEU A 142 -5.40 -9.32 5.78
N SER A 143 -5.88 -8.08 5.69
CA SER A 143 -6.58 -7.57 4.50
C SER A 143 -5.68 -7.56 3.26
N VAL A 144 -4.41 -7.16 3.42
CA VAL A 144 -3.40 -7.29 2.35
C VAL A 144 -3.24 -8.76 1.93
N ARG A 145 -3.13 -9.69 2.88
CA ARG A 145 -2.95 -11.12 2.56
C ARG A 145 -4.17 -11.73 1.90
N VAL A 146 -5.38 -11.33 2.28
CA VAL A 146 -6.60 -11.75 1.58
C VAL A 146 -6.60 -11.20 0.15
N GLY A 147 -6.21 -9.93 -0.05
CA GLY A 147 -6.01 -9.35 -1.37
C GLY A 147 -4.98 -10.12 -2.22
N ASP A 148 -3.87 -10.56 -1.62
CA ASP A 148 -2.84 -11.37 -2.28
C ASP A 148 -3.43 -12.68 -2.83
N LEU A 149 -4.30 -13.34 -2.06
CA LEU A 149 -4.96 -14.58 -2.47
C LEU A 149 -5.94 -14.37 -3.62
N PHE A 150 -6.72 -13.27 -3.62
CA PHE A 150 -7.58 -12.92 -4.76
C PHE A 150 -6.75 -12.61 -6.01
N ARG A 151 -5.62 -11.90 -5.86
CA ARG A 151 -4.68 -11.67 -6.96
C ARG A 151 -4.13 -12.99 -7.52
N TYR A 152 -3.76 -13.95 -6.65
CA TYR A 152 -3.32 -15.28 -7.09
C TYR A 152 -4.42 -16.05 -7.82
N LYS A 153 -5.70 -15.86 -7.45
CA LYS A 153 -6.86 -16.36 -8.20
C LYS A 153 -7.16 -15.59 -9.50
N LYS A 154 -6.43 -14.51 -9.78
CA LYS A 154 -6.68 -13.57 -10.89
C LYS A 154 -8.01 -12.80 -10.78
N ASP A 155 -8.60 -12.74 -9.59
CA ASP A 155 -9.75 -11.90 -9.30
C ASP A 155 -9.27 -10.49 -8.95
N LYS A 156 -8.99 -9.71 -10.00
CA LYS A 156 -8.45 -8.35 -9.86
C LYS A 156 -9.40 -7.39 -9.12
N PRO A 157 -10.73 -7.39 -9.39
CA PRO A 157 -11.67 -6.54 -8.65
C PRO A 157 -11.69 -6.83 -7.14
N ALA A 158 -11.81 -8.09 -6.73
CA ALA A 158 -11.80 -8.44 -5.31
C ALA A 158 -10.45 -8.11 -4.66
N SER A 159 -9.34 -8.37 -5.36
CA SER A 159 -8.01 -8.00 -4.90
C SER A 159 -7.87 -6.49 -4.65
N ALA A 160 -8.36 -5.66 -5.57
CA ALA A 160 -8.34 -4.21 -5.43
C ALA A 160 -9.17 -3.75 -4.23
N GLN A 161 -10.35 -4.34 -4.02
CA GLN A 161 -11.23 -4.01 -2.90
C GLN A 161 -10.54 -4.29 -1.55
N TRP A 162 -9.88 -5.43 -1.41
CA TRP A 162 -9.15 -5.81 -0.21
C TRP A 162 -7.91 -4.95 0.07
N TYR A 163 -7.14 -4.59 -0.96
CA TYR A 163 -6.01 -3.66 -0.77
C TYR A 163 -6.46 -2.24 -0.42
N ARG A 164 -7.53 -1.72 -1.04
CA ARG A 164 -8.11 -0.42 -0.68
C ARG A 164 -8.63 -0.42 0.75
N TYR A 165 -9.25 -1.52 1.17
CA TYR A 165 -9.67 -1.69 2.56
C TYR A 165 -8.48 -1.71 3.53
N ALA A 166 -7.39 -2.41 3.19
CA ALA A 166 -6.17 -2.38 4.01
C ALA A 166 -5.59 -0.96 4.17
N ILE A 167 -5.57 -0.18 3.07
CA ILE A 167 -5.15 1.23 3.08
C ILE A 167 -6.10 2.09 3.91
N MET A 168 -7.41 1.86 3.82
CA MET A 168 -8.40 2.61 4.62
C MET A 168 -8.22 2.34 6.12
N VAL A 169 -7.92 1.09 6.49
CA VAL A 169 -7.69 0.71 7.88
C VAL A 169 -6.37 1.30 8.40
N ASP A 170 -5.29 1.18 7.63
CA ASP A 170 -3.97 1.70 7.99
C ASP A 170 -3.30 2.37 6.77
N PRO A 171 -3.54 3.68 6.55
CA PRO A 171 -2.95 4.39 5.41
C PRO A 171 -1.45 4.63 5.58
N SER A 172 -0.94 4.44 6.80
CA SER A 172 0.44 4.65 7.23
C SER A 172 1.37 3.50 6.82
N ASN A 173 0.79 2.34 6.46
CA ASN A 173 1.50 1.17 5.99
C ASN A 173 1.66 1.17 4.47
N GLY A 174 2.90 1.29 4.01
CA GLY A 174 3.25 1.29 2.60
C GLY A 174 2.96 -0.02 1.87
N GLU A 175 2.76 -1.15 2.57
CA GLU A 175 2.54 -2.44 1.91
C GLU A 175 1.24 -2.45 1.08
N GLY A 176 0.13 -1.92 1.62
CA GLY A 176 -1.14 -1.86 0.89
C GLY A 176 -1.02 -1.08 -0.43
N TRP A 177 -0.34 0.07 -0.38
CA TRP A 177 -0.02 0.89 -1.55
C TRP A 177 0.85 0.14 -2.57
N ASN A 178 1.88 -0.57 -2.11
CA ASN A 178 2.73 -1.37 -3.00
C ASN A 178 1.91 -2.47 -3.72
N GLN A 179 0.99 -3.13 -3.03
CA GLN A 179 0.16 -4.16 -3.67
C GLN A 179 -0.83 -3.58 -4.70
N ILE A 180 -1.37 -2.38 -4.47
CA ILE A 180 -2.12 -1.64 -5.50
C ILE A 180 -1.22 -1.37 -6.70
N GLY A 181 0.04 -0.95 -6.47
CA GLY A 181 0.99 -0.70 -7.55
C GLY A 181 1.26 -1.95 -8.41
N ILE A 182 1.46 -3.10 -7.77
CA ILE A 182 1.62 -4.39 -8.47
C ILE A 182 0.37 -4.71 -9.30
N LEU A 183 -0.83 -4.50 -8.74
CA LEU A 183 -2.09 -4.77 -9.42
C LEU A 183 -2.29 -3.84 -10.63
N SER A 184 -1.97 -2.55 -10.49
CA SER A 184 -2.03 -1.56 -11.57
C SER A 184 -1.07 -1.91 -12.70
N ALA A 185 0.16 -2.33 -12.39
CA ALA A 185 1.11 -2.79 -13.40
C ALA A 185 0.57 -4.02 -14.16
N GLN A 186 -0.02 -4.99 -13.45
CA GLN A 186 -0.67 -6.16 -14.06
C GLN A 186 -1.94 -5.84 -14.88
N LEU A 187 -2.52 -4.65 -14.70
CA LEU A 187 -3.66 -4.14 -15.46
C LEU A 187 -3.22 -3.32 -16.69
N GLY A 188 -1.92 -3.08 -16.88
CA GLY A 188 -1.42 -2.25 -17.97
C GLY A 188 -1.50 -0.75 -17.68
N SER A 189 -1.52 -0.37 -16.40
CA SER A 189 -1.59 1.03 -15.95
C SER A 189 -0.29 1.43 -15.22
N PRO A 190 0.83 1.64 -15.96
CA PRO A 190 2.14 1.88 -15.36
C PRO A 190 2.21 3.19 -14.56
N LEU A 191 1.47 4.24 -14.96
CA LEU A 191 1.44 5.50 -14.22
C LEU A 191 0.76 5.33 -12.84
N ASP A 192 -0.36 4.61 -12.78
CA ASP A 192 -1.02 4.26 -11.52
C ASP A 192 -0.14 3.39 -10.64
N ALA A 193 0.65 2.51 -11.26
CA ALA A 193 1.61 1.70 -10.53
C ALA A 193 2.69 2.57 -9.88
N VAL A 194 3.32 3.48 -10.65
CA VAL A 194 4.34 4.41 -10.14
C VAL A 194 3.78 5.33 -9.07
N TYR A 195 2.59 5.89 -9.27
CA TYR A 195 1.88 6.66 -8.23
C TYR A 195 1.79 5.86 -6.93
N SER A 196 1.30 4.63 -7.00
CA SER A 196 1.09 3.79 -5.81
C SER A 196 2.41 3.36 -5.16
N TYR A 197 3.46 3.11 -5.93
CA TYR A 197 4.78 2.79 -5.38
C TYR A 197 5.43 4.00 -4.69
N TYR A 198 5.27 5.21 -5.23
CA TYR A 198 5.73 6.40 -4.52
C TYR A 198 4.95 6.62 -3.23
N ARG A 199 3.62 6.43 -3.25
CA ARG A 199 2.82 6.40 -2.02
C ARG A 199 3.37 5.39 -1.01
N ALA A 200 3.68 4.17 -1.45
CA ALA A 200 4.25 3.13 -0.60
C ALA A 200 5.63 3.49 -0.02
N THR A 201 6.43 4.28 -0.73
CA THR A 201 7.78 4.70 -0.32
C THR A 201 7.74 5.79 0.73
N PHE A 202 6.81 6.74 0.59
CA PHE A 202 6.68 7.91 1.46
C PHE A 202 5.51 7.77 2.42
N THR A 203 5.46 6.67 3.16
CA THR A 203 4.57 6.49 4.32
C THR A 203 5.40 6.42 5.61
N THR A 204 4.77 6.46 6.78
CA THR A 204 5.49 6.29 8.06
C THR A 204 6.08 4.88 8.22
N ASN A 205 5.45 3.87 7.62
CA ASN A 205 5.95 2.51 7.52
C ASN A 205 6.20 2.12 6.05
N PRO A 206 7.32 2.55 5.43
CA PRO A 206 7.58 2.36 4.01
C PRO A 206 7.63 0.90 3.55
N SER A 207 7.20 0.65 2.31
CA SER A 207 7.49 -0.62 1.64
C SER A 207 8.89 -0.62 1.05
N THR A 208 9.76 -1.51 1.52
CA THR A 208 11.17 -1.59 1.09
C THR A 208 11.38 -2.03 -0.36
N ILE A 209 10.37 -2.62 -0.99
CA ILE A 209 10.44 -3.11 -2.38
C ILE A 209 9.84 -2.13 -3.40
N ALA A 210 9.17 -1.07 -2.94
CA ALA A 210 8.50 -0.13 -3.84
C ALA A 210 9.48 0.59 -4.76
N SER A 211 10.66 0.97 -4.24
CA SER A 211 11.70 1.64 -5.02
C SER A 211 12.20 0.79 -6.21
N SER A 212 12.40 -0.52 -6.03
CA SER A 212 12.82 -1.37 -7.17
C SER A 212 11.74 -1.50 -8.24
N ASN A 213 10.46 -1.50 -7.83
CA ASN A 213 9.34 -1.54 -8.76
C ASN A 213 9.22 -0.23 -9.56
N ILE A 214 9.50 0.92 -8.93
CA ILE A 214 9.57 2.21 -9.62
C ILE A 214 10.66 2.16 -10.69
N LEU A 215 11.88 1.77 -10.33
CA LEU A 215 13.01 1.68 -11.25
C LEU A 215 12.69 0.81 -12.46
N THR A 216 12.09 -0.36 -12.22
CA THR A 216 11.68 -1.28 -13.29
C THR A 216 10.76 -0.63 -14.32
N ILE A 217 9.82 0.22 -13.87
CA ILE A 217 8.92 0.94 -14.78
C ILE A 217 9.65 2.09 -15.46
N LEU A 218 10.43 2.90 -14.73
CA LEU A 218 11.12 4.06 -15.31
C LEU A 218 12.17 3.63 -16.36
N ASP A 219 12.88 2.52 -16.13
CA ASP A 219 13.82 1.94 -17.09
C ASP A 219 13.16 1.64 -18.45
N ALA A 220 11.94 1.10 -18.42
CA ALA A 220 11.20 0.79 -19.62
C ALA A 220 10.71 2.03 -20.40
N GLN A 221 10.76 3.22 -19.80
CA GLN A 221 10.24 4.47 -20.37
C GLN A 221 11.36 5.39 -20.86
N LEU A 222 12.63 5.08 -20.64
CA LEU A 222 13.77 5.95 -20.94
C LEU A 222 13.99 6.22 -22.44
N ASP A 223 13.80 5.21 -23.28
CA ASP A 223 14.21 5.24 -24.70
C ASP A 223 13.02 5.45 -25.66
N GLY A 224 11.88 5.94 -25.16
CA GLY A 224 10.71 6.21 -25.99
C GLY A 224 10.76 7.58 -26.67
N GLU A 225 10.14 7.68 -27.85
CA GLU A 225 10.02 8.93 -28.62
C GLU A 225 8.82 9.78 -28.10
N PRO A 226 9.03 11.01 -27.60
CA PRO A 226 7.98 11.77 -26.90
C PRO A 226 6.75 12.14 -27.73
N ASP A 227 6.92 12.34 -29.04
CA ASP A 227 5.89 12.85 -29.94
C ASP A 227 4.81 11.79 -30.26
N GLU A 228 5.11 10.51 -30.07
CA GLU A 228 4.19 9.38 -30.32
C GLU A 228 3.50 8.88 -29.04
N MET A 229 3.87 9.41 -27.88
CA MET A 229 3.35 8.98 -26.59
C MET A 229 1.98 9.58 -26.27
N ASP A 230 1.10 8.76 -25.71
CA ASP A 230 -0.03 9.25 -24.93
C ASP A 230 0.45 10.03 -23.69
N ASP A 231 -0.45 10.78 -23.07
CA ASP A 231 -0.09 11.68 -21.97
C ASP A 231 0.48 10.95 -20.75
N ASP A 232 -0.02 9.75 -20.41
CA ASP A 232 0.47 9.01 -19.24
C ASP A 232 1.87 8.43 -19.51
N SER A 233 2.09 7.92 -20.72
CA SER A 233 3.43 7.47 -21.17
C SER A 233 4.43 8.62 -21.24
N PHE A 234 4.01 9.79 -21.74
CA PHE A 234 4.83 11.00 -21.78
C PHE A 234 5.20 11.50 -20.37
N VAL A 235 4.25 11.47 -19.43
CA VAL A 235 4.48 11.81 -18.02
C VAL A 235 5.51 10.87 -17.40
N LEU A 236 5.38 9.56 -17.65
CA LEU A 236 6.35 8.57 -17.15
C LEU A 236 7.73 8.71 -17.79
N HIS A 237 7.81 8.95 -19.09
CA HIS A 237 9.05 9.22 -19.79
C HIS A 237 9.75 10.43 -19.19
N THR A 238 9.03 11.53 -19.02
CA THR A 238 9.59 12.76 -18.45
C THR A 238 10.05 12.55 -17.00
N LEU A 239 9.28 11.79 -16.21
CA LEU A 239 9.66 11.39 -14.85
C LEU A 239 10.94 10.54 -14.84
N ALA A 240 11.08 9.61 -15.79
CA ALA A 240 12.30 8.81 -15.95
C ALA A 240 13.51 9.68 -16.32
N LEU A 241 13.34 10.64 -17.24
CA LEU A 241 14.41 11.60 -17.57
C LEU A 241 14.86 12.38 -16.34
N ILE A 242 13.93 12.88 -15.53
CA ILE A 242 14.25 13.59 -14.27
C ILE A 242 14.96 12.68 -13.29
N HIS A 243 14.44 11.47 -13.07
CA HIS A 243 15.03 10.50 -12.14
C HIS A 243 16.49 10.17 -12.50
N TYR A 244 16.76 10.02 -13.80
CA TYR A 244 18.10 9.72 -14.31
C TYR A 244 18.93 10.96 -14.67
N LEU A 245 18.48 12.16 -14.27
CA LEU A 245 19.17 13.42 -14.52
C LEU A 245 19.51 13.66 -16.01
N ARG A 246 18.66 13.18 -16.92
CA ARG A 246 18.77 13.41 -18.35
C ARG A 246 18.22 14.79 -18.72
N PRO A 247 18.76 15.45 -19.75
CA PRO A 247 18.32 16.78 -20.15
C PRO A 247 16.87 16.76 -20.66
N LEU A 248 16.08 17.76 -20.23
CA LEU A 248 14.73 18.00 -20.72
C LEU A 248 14.76 19.07 -21.82
N SER A 249 14.03 18.85 -22.92
CA SER A 249 13.82 19.92 -23.91
C SER A 249 12.75 20.92 -23.42
N PRO A 250 12.74 22.17 -23.91
CA PRO A 250 11.67 23.12 -23.59
C PRO A 250 10.27 22.62 -23.95
N SER A 251 10.14 21.83 -25.03
CA SER A 251 8.85 21.23 -25.41
C SER A 251 8.33 20.22 -24.37
N HIS A 252 9.23 19.51 -23.67
CA HIS A 252 8.82 18.65 -22.56
C HIS A 252 8.15 19.46 -21.45
N LEU A 253 8.77 20.58 -21.07
CA LEU A 253 8.28 21.43 -19.99
C LEU A 253 6.90 22.00 -20.33
N THR A 254 6.74 22.54 -21.54
CA THR A 254 5.47 23.10 -21.99
C THR A 254 4.35 22.06 -21.97
N ARG A 255 4.58 20.87 -22.53
CA ARG A 255 3.57 19.80 -22.53
C ARG A 255 3.26 19.32 -21.12
N LEU A 256 4.28 19.07 -20.30
CA LEU A 256 4.12 18.56 -18.94
C LEU A 256 3.31 19.50 -18.05
N SER A 257 3.53 20.82 -18.13
CA SER A 257 2.83 21.82 -17.30
C SER A 257 1.30 21.64 -17.34
N SER A 258 0.76 21.35 -18.52
CA SER A 258 -0.67 21.15 -18.75
C SER A 258 -1.24 19.85 -18.17
N LEU A 259 -0.37 18.88 -17.86
CA LEU A 259 -0.73 17.53 -17.43
C LEU A 259 -0.64 17.34 -15.90
N LEU A 260 -0.01 18.27 -15.18
CA LEU A 260 0.22 18.19 -13.73
C LEU A 260 -0.96 18.67 -12.87
N SER A 261 -2.12 18.98 -13.45
CA SER A 261 -3.34 19.36 -12.71
C SER A 261 -3.97 18.20 -11.91
N SER A 262 -3.48 16.96 -12.06
CA SER A 262 -4.01 15.78 -11.37
C SER A 262 -3.05 15.26 -10.30
N PRO A 263 -3.52 14.88 -9.10
CA PRO A 263 -2.64 14.38 -8.03
C PRO A 263 -1.95 13.07 -8.44
N ARG A 264 -2.62 12.28 -9.30
CA ARG A 264 -2.10 11.05 -9.91
C ARG A 264 -0.79 11.27 -10.68
N ARG A 265 -0.67 12.40 -11.38
CA ARG A 265 0.49 12.78 -12.20
C ARG A 265 1.48 13.63 -11.42
N LEU A 266 1.00 14.50 -10.54
CA LEU A 266 1.82 15.41 -9.76
C LEU A 266 2.64 14.68 -8.67
N LEU A 267 2.01 13.77 -7.93
CA LEU A 267 2.65 13.12 -6.78
C LEU A 267 3.96 12.38 -7.12
N PRO A 268 4.07 11.62 -8.23
CA PRO A 268 5.34 11.02 -8.64
C PRO A 268 6.48 12.02 -8.83
N PHE A 269 6.20 13.22 -9.35
CA PHE A 269 7.21 14.25 -9.58
C PHE A 269 7.67 14.88 -8.27
N ILE A 270 6.73 15.18 -7.36
CA ILE A 270 7.05 15.65 -6.01
C ILE A 270 7.96 14.64 -5.32
N SER A 271 7.59 13.36 -5.41
CA SER A 271 8.31 12.26 -4.80
C SER A 271 9.74 12.11 -5.35
N ALA A 272 9.88 12.06 -6.67
CA ALA A 272 11.19 12.01 -7.32
C ALA A 272 12.04 13.23 -6.97
N PHE A 273 11.45 14.43 -6.92
CA PHE A 273 12.16 15.66 -6.60
C PHE A 273 12.67 15.71 -5.16
N SER A 274 11.93 15.14 -4.19
CA SER A 274 12.40 15.06 -2.80
C SER A 274 13.71 14.28 -2.64
N SER A 275 14.04 13.43 -3.61
CA SER A 275 15.28 12.67 -3.64
C SER A 275 16.43 13.35 -4.40
N LEU A 276 16.17 14.50 -5.04
CA LEU A 276 17.16 15.25 -5.84
C LEU A 276 17.75 16.43 -5.07
N ASP A 277 19.02 16.75 -5.36
CA ASP A 277 19.76 17.84 -4.72
C ASP A 277 19.21 19.23 -5.12
N HIS A 278 18.94 20.10 -4.13
CA HIS A 278 18.10 21.30 -4.28
C HIS A 278 18.79 22.51 -4.94
N HIS A 279 20.06 22.40 -5.31
CA HIS A 279 20.85 23.54 -5.83
C HIS A 279 21.20 23.45 -7.34
N SER A 280 20.50 22.62 -8.10
CA SER A 280 20.76 22.42 -9.54
C SER A 280 19.86 23.29 -10.43
N SER A 281 20.29 23.57 -11.67
CA SER A 281 19.47 24.24 -12.70
C SER A 281 18.16 23.47 -13.00
N THR A 282 18.18 22.15 -12.81
CA THR A 282 17.02 21.27 -12.86
C THR A 282 15.96 21.67 -11.83
N SER A 283 16.37 22.02 -10.62
CA SER A 283 15.45 22.43 -9.54
C SER A 283 14.72 23.73 -9.87
N SER A 284 15.39 24.71 -10.48
CA SER A 284 14.74 25.95 -10.93
C SER A 284 13.72 25.71 -12.04
N SER A 285 14.04 24.85 -13.02
CA SER A 285 13.11 24.52 -14.11
C SER A 285 11.87 23.80 -13.59
N LEU A 286 12.03 22.88 -12.62
CA LEU A 286 10.92 22.16 -12.00
C LEU A 286 10.04 23.06 -11.12
N LEU A 287 10.62 23.98 -10.36
CA LEU A 287 9.83 24.98 -9.63
C LEU A 287 9.00 25.86 -10.59
N SER A 288 9.58 26.25 -11.73
CA SER A 288 8.83 27.00 -12.75
C SER A 288 7.69 26.18 -13.35
N LEU A 289 7.88 24.86 -13.52
CA LEU A 289 6.83 23.95 -13.95
C LEU A 289 5.69 23.86 -12.94
N PHE A 290 6.01 23.72 -11.65
CA PHE A 290 4.99 23.66 -10.62
C PHE A 290 4.21 24.97 -10.51
N GLN A 291 4.89 26.13 -10.66
CA GLN A 291 4.20 27.41 -10.71
C GLN A 291 3.26 27.52 -11.91
N GLN A 292 3.69 27.11 -13.12
CA GLN A 292 2.83 27.12 -14.30
C GLN A 292 1.62 26.19 -14.16
N GLY A 293 1.81 25.02 -13.57
CA GLY A 293 0.73 24.08 -13.29
C GLY A 293 -0.27 24.64 -12.27
N LEU A 294 0.20 25.38 -11.28
CA LEU A 294 -0.64 26.09 -10.31
C LEU A 294 -1.40 27.25 -10.97
N ASP A 295 -0.74 28.08 -11.78
CA ASP A 295 -1.37 29.21 -12.48
C ASP A 295 -2.51 28.70 -13.36
N LYS A 296 -2.28 27.61 -14.11
CA LYS A 296 -3.30 26.96 -14.93
C LYS A 296 -4.47 26.41 -14.10
N LEU A 297 -4.18 25.80 -12.95
CA LEU A 297 -5.23 25.32 -12.05
C LEU A 297 -6.05 26.50 -11.50
N GLY A 298 -5.40 27.64 -11.22
CA GLY A 298 -6.07 28.89 -10.87
C GLY A 298 -7.04 29.36 -11.95
N ASP A 299 -6.60 29.38 -13.20
CA ASP A 299 -7.44 29.72 -14.36
C ASP A 299 -8.66 28.76 -14.46
N GLU A 300 -8.43 27.45 -14.31
CA GLU A 300 -9.50 26.43 -14.33
C GLU A 300 -10.49 26.61 -13.15
N MET A 301 -10.00 27.04 -11.99
CA MET A 301 -10.81 27.29 -10.79
C MET A 301 -11.65 28.57 -10.90
N GLU A 302 -11.17 29.62 -11.59
CA GLU A 302 -11.95 30.84 -11.83
C GLU A 302 -13.16 30.59 -12.74
N GLU A 303 -13.08 29.58 -13.61
CA GLU A 303 -14.18 29.15 -14.48
C GLU A 303 -15.19 28.22 -13.77
N MET A 304 -14.84 27.67 -12.60
CA MET A 304 -15.67 26.72 -11.86
C MET A 304 -16.63 27.40 -10.88
N ASP A 305 -17.93 27.25 -11.14
CA ASP A 305 -19.01 27.81 -10.30
C ASP A 305 -19.20 26.97 -9.01
N SER A 306 -18.44 27.30 -7.97
CA SER A 306 -18.65 26.93 -6.55
C SER A 306 -18.82 25.44 -6.18
N GLN A 307 -17.79 24.63 -6.38
CA GLN A 307 -17.29 23.58 -5.45
C GLN A 307 -16.08 22.91 -6.09
N LEU A 308 -14.94 22.88 -5.39
CA LEU A 308 -13.74 22.18 -5.84
C LEU A 308 -13.95 20.68 -5.64
N ASP A 309 -13.64 19.85 -6.63
CA ASP A 309 -13.61 18.42 -6.40
C ASP A 309 -12.43 18.01 -5.51
N SER A 310 -12.53 16.81 -4.91
CA SER A 310 -11.50 16.29 -4.01
C SER A 310 -10.14 16.08 -4.69
N SER A 311 -10.13 15.85 -6.01
CA SER A 311 -8.89 15.69 -6.78
C SER A 311 -8.14 17.01 -6.90
N THR A 312 -8.85 18.09 -7.19
CA THR A 312 -8.33 19.45 -7.26
C THR A 312 -7.80 19.89 -5.91
N MET A 313 -8.54 19.63 -4.82
CA MET A 313 -8.08 19.88 -3.45
C MET A 313 -6.77 19.12 -3.16
N ALA A 314 -6.71 17.82 -3.49
CA ALA A 314 -5.50 17.03 -3.32
C ALA A 314 -4.30 17.58 -4.13
N THR A 315 -4.53 18.03 -5.36
CA THR A 315 -3.50 18.69 -6.19
C THR A 315 -2.99 19.96 -5.52
N LEU A 316 -3.88 20.83 -5.01
CA LEU A 316 -3.49 22.06 -4.32
C LEU A 316 -2.66 21.79 -3.07
N HIS A 317 -3.07 20.82 -2.25
CA HIS A 317 -2.29 20.39 -1.08
C HIS A 317 -0.89 19.91 -1.47
N LEU A 318 -0.77 19.16 -2.57
CA LEU A 318 0.51 18.68 -3.09
C LEU A 318 1.39 19.83 -3.62
N TYR A 319 0.84 20.78 -4.37
CA TYR A 319 1.58 21.97 -4.80
C TYR A 319 2.08 22.78 -3.61
N ASN A 320 1.23 22.99 -2.61
CA ASN A 320 1.59 23.78 -1.45
C ASN A 320 2.74 23.17 -0.65
N ARG A 321 2.87 21.84 -0.59
CA ARG A 321 4.02 21.17 0.03
C ARG A 321 5.36 21.51 -0.62
N VAL A 322 5.36 21.80 -1.92
CA VAL A 322 6.59 22.15 -2.63
C VAL A 322 6.83 23.66 -2.62
N LEU A 323 5.78 24.45 -2.86
CA LEU A 323 5.89 25.91 -3.03
C LEU A 323 5.83 26.70 -1.71
N SER A 324 5.28 26.12 -0.64
CA SER A 324 5.07 26.79 0.66
C SER A 324 4.40 28.16 0.50
N SER A 325 3.28 28.21 -0.22
CA SER A 325 2.64 29.47 -0.61
C SER A 325 1.56 29.88 0.38
N GLN A 326 1.75 31.06 1.00
CA GLN A 326 0.77 31.65 1.92
C GLN A 326 -0.60 31.87 1.28
N SER A 327 -0.67 32.13 -0.03
CA SER A 327 -1.95 32.29 -0.72
C SER A 327 -2.72 30.97 -0.79
N ILE A 328 -2.02 29.86 -1.06
CA ILE A 328 -2.62 28.53 -1.10
C ILE A 328 -3.05 28.10 0.29
N ASP A 329 -2.22 28.34 1.32
CA ASP A 329 -2.59 28.08 2.73
C ASP A 329 -3.91 28.75 3.10
N SER A 330 -4.08 30.04 2.78
CA SER A 330 -5.31 30.78 3.09
C SER A 330 -6.54 30.21 2.36
N LEU A 331 -6.36 29.70 1.14
CA LEU A 331 -7.42 29.08 0.36
C LEU A 331 -7.80 27.72 0.95
N LEU A 332 -6.83 26.92 1.37
CA LEU A 332 -7.04 25.61 2.00
C LEU A 332 -7.66 25.72 3.41
N GLU A 333 -7.24 26.69 4.22
CA GLU A 333 -7.80 26.94 5.57
C GLU A 333 -9.28 27.32 5.54
N SER A 334 -9.74 27.95 4.46
CA SER A 334 -11.14 28.33 4.29
C SER A 334 -12.08 27.16 3.98
N ARG A 335 -11.54 25.93 3.81
CA ARG A 335 -12.27 24.73 3.35
C ARG A 335 -12.12 23.56 4.33
N SER A 336 -13.10 22.64 4.32
CA SER A 336 -13.16 21.53 5.28
C SER A 336 -12.12 20.45 5.00
N LYS A 337 -11.42 19.99 6.05
CA LYS A 337 -10.44 18.87 6.01
C LYS A 337 -11.01 17.53 5.51
N GLU A 338 -12.32 17.34 5.54
CA GLU A 338 -12.95 16.04 5.19
C GLU A 338 -12.73 15.63 3.72
N GLU A 339 -12.45 16.58 2.81
CA GLU A 339 -12.26 16.29 1.38
C GLU A 339 -10.86 15.73 1.03
N THR A 340 -9.84 16.00 1.86
CA THR A 340 -8.46 15.54 1.66
C THR A 340 -8.19 14.12 2.16
N ASP A 341 -9.00 13.64 3.10
CA ASP A 341 -8.87 12.30 3.69
C ASP A 341 -9.03 11.19 2.64
N LEU A 342 -9.80 11.43 1.58
CA LEU A 342 -9.99 10.52 0.45
C LEU A 342 -8.68 10.09 -0.23
N PHE A 343 -7.66 10.96 -0.18
CA PHE A 343 -6.34 10.69 -0.75
C PHE A 343 -5.32 10.29 0.31
N TYR A 344 -5.65 10.30 1.60
CA TYR A 344 -4.76 10.01 2.72
C TYR A 344 -3.42 10.77 2.65
N LEU A 345 -3.48 12.05 2.25
CA LEU A 345 -2.27 12.86 2.06
C LEU A 345 -1.55 13.10 3.39
N ASP A 346 -2.24 13.14 4.52
CA ASP A 346 -1.63 13.29 5.84
C ASP A 346 -0.66 12.15 6.19
N HIS A 347 -0.84 10.98 5.58
CA HIS A 347 0.05 9.83 5.74
C HIS A 347 1.16 9.76 4.68
N PHE A 348 1.15 10.68 3.72
CA PHE A 348 2.21 10.82 2.72
C PHE A 348 3.28 11.78 3.29
N ILE A 349 4.48 11.29 3.60
CA ILE A 349 5.51 12.05 4.34
C ILE A 349 6.54 12.77 3.45
N CYS A 350 6.33 12.77 2.13
CA CYS A 350 7.20 13.50 1.20
C CYS A 350 6.98 15.03 1.35
N PHE A 351 8.07 15.78 1.55
CA PHE A 351 8.07 17.21 1.91
C PHE A 351 7.08 17.50 3.05
N PRO A 352 7.43 17.19 4.31
CA PRO A 352 6.54 17.43 5.43
C PRO A 352 6.16 18.91 5.46
N LEU A 353 4.86 19.19 5.60
CA LEU A 353 4.39 20.55 5.86
C LEU A 353 5.23 21.09 7.01
N SER A 354 5.87 22.26 6.83
CA SER A 354 6.50 22.96 7.94
C SER A 354 5.44 23.06 9.03
N SER A 355 5.64 22.36 10.15
CA SER A 355 4.72 22.37 11.26
C SER A 355 4.48 23.83 11.62
N SER A 356 3.28 24.33 11.35
CA SER A 356 2.82 25.58 11.93
C SER A 356 2.88 25.38 13.44
N SER A 357 3.86 26.06 14.05
CA SER A 357 4.07 26.14 15.49
C SER A 357 2.90 26.82 16.17
#